data_AF-A0A4Q5VB42-F1
#
_entry.id   AF-A0A4Q5VB42-F1
#
_cell.length_a   1.000
_cell.length_b   1.000
_cell.length_c   1.000
_cell.angle_alpha   90.00
_cell.angle_beta   90.00
_cell.angle_gamma   90.00
#
_symmetry.space_group_name_H-M   'P 1'
#
loop_
_entity.id
_entity.type
_entity.pdbx_description
1 polymer ?
#
loop_
_entity_poly.entity_id
_entity_poly.type
_entity_poly.pdbx_seq_one_letter_code
_entity_poly.pdbx_strand_id
1 'polypeptide(L)'
;MIIRLIIVLMFSLCIQSCGAETQNMAREKSSAANSNELAVESTITNFSTALTKRDLGLLLTIADQKDIYLVRLFTSGNLGGRGSPLSQAKSINSINKELAFDIKNQTPFELPELFANLPIKSAKALPRRTLAAESDTAHFDQWGPILKKSLSGAPEVVNGDSIALNSSKYFVYAEAQIIDDILVGGFAVFERRDDKLKLVALIDLL
;
A
#
# COMPACT_ATOMS: atom_id res chain seq x y z
N MET A 1 -32.01 24.23 75.24
CA MET A 1 -32.24 22.85 74.77
C MET A 1 -31.97 22.82 73.27
N ILE A 2 -30.79 22.34 72.88
CA ILE A 2 -30.59 21.01 72.23
C ILE A 2 -31.13 21.07 70.79
N ILE A 3 -30.29 21.41 69.80
CA ILE A 3 -29.35 20.52 69.05
C ILE A 3 -30.07 19.57 68.09
N ARG A 4 -29.64 19.60 66.81
CA ARG A 4 -30.02 18.81 65.60
C ARG A 4 -31.03 19.57 64.74
N LEU A 5 -30.67 20.02 63.54
CA LEU A 5 -30.39 19.16 62.40
C LEU A 5 -29.40 19.84 61.43
N ILE A 6 -28.25 19.19 61.25
CA ILE A 6 -27.19 19.53 60.30
C ILE A 6 -27.50 18.80 58.98
N ILE A 7 -26.95 19.35 57.89
CA ILE A 7 -26.69 18.71 56.59
C ILE A 7 -27.87 18.79 55.63
N VAL A 8 -27.84 19.75 54.70
CA VAL A 8 -28.00 19.54 53.24
C VAL A 8 -27.52 20.83 52.53
N LEU A 9 -26.84 20.68 51.38
CA LEU A 9 -26.43 21.70 50.39
C LEU A 9 -25.10 22.44 50.61
N MET A 10 -24.01 21.67 50.55
CA MET A 10 -22.70 22.14 50.07
C MET A 10 -22.25 21.18 48.96
N PHE A 11 -22.78 21.33 47.75
CA PHE A 11 -22.23 20.76 46.51
C PHE A 11 -22.74 21.58 45.32
N SER A 12 -22.01 22.61 44.96
CA SER A 12 -22.11 23.23 43.64
C SER A 12 -20.71 23.63 43.19
N LEU A 13 -19.87 22.61 43.01
CA LEU A 13 -18.57 22.69 42.36
C LEU A 13 -18.70 22.05 40.97
N CYS A 14 -18.33 22.85 39.96
CA CYS A 14 -17.72 22.44 38.69
C CYS A 14 -18.47 21.41 37.81
N ILE A 15 -19.39 21.89 36.98
CA ILE A 15 -19.63 21.28 35.66
C ILE A 15 -19.75 22.40 34.63
N GLN A 16 -18.63 22.85 34.08
CA GLN A 16 -18.59 23.54 32.78
C GLN A 16 -17.14 23.64 32.30
N SER A 17 -16.56 22.51 31.89
CA SER A 17 -15.51 22.45 30.86
C SER A 17 -15.07 20.99 30.70
N CYS A 18 -15.88 20.16 30.07
CA CYS A 18 -15.45 18.83 29.65
C CYS A 18 -16.20 18.38 28.37
N GLY A 19 -16.31 19.29 27.40
CA GLY A 19 -16.99 19.03 26.12
C GLY A 19 -16.24 19.51 24.87
N ALA A 20 -15.14 20.28 25.03
CA ALA A 20 -14.40 20.83 23.90
C ALA A 20 -13.27 19.90 23.39
N GLU A 21 -12.68 19.07 24.26
CA GLU A 21 -11.58 18.19 23.85
C GLU A 21 -12.04 17.00 23.01
N THR A 22 -13.23 16.44 23.29
CA THR A 22 -13.74 15.26 22.58
C THR A 22 -14.21 15.58 21.15
N GLN A 23 -14.74 16.79 20.92
CA GLN A 23 -15.13 17.22 19.57
C GLN A 23 -13.92 17.61 18.71
N ASN A 24 -12.87 18.19 19.30
CA ASN A 24 -11.65 18.50 18.57
C ASN A 24 -10.87 17.24 18.16
N MET A 25 -10.74 16.24 19.05
CA MET A 25 -10.10 14.95 18.68
C MET A 25 -10.88 14.19 17.59
N ALA A 26 -12.21 14.19 17.62
CA ALA A 26 -13.02 13.55 16.59
C ALA A 26 -12.91 14.27 15.23
N ARG A 27 -12.84 15.61 15.25
CA ARG A 27 -12.68 16.44 14.06
C ARG A 27 -11.28 16.32 13.44
N GLU A 28 -10.24 16.23 14.27
CA GLU A 28 -8.86 15.98 13.81
C GLU A 28 -8.70 14.58 13.22
N LYS A 29 -9.28 13.55 13.85
CA LYS A 29 -9.23 12.18 13.34
C LYS A 29 -10.01 12.01 12.03
N SER A 30 -11.14 12.71 11.88
CA SER A 30 -11.91 12.79 10.63
C SER A 30 -11.16 13.54 9.52
N SER A 31 -10.50 14.65 9.86
CA SER A 31 -9.66 15.43 8.94
C SER A 31 -8.48 14.62 8.41
N ALA A 32 -7.76 13.92 9.31
CA ALA A 32 -6.60 13.12 8.97
C ALA A 32 -6.96 11.84 8.17
N ALA A 33 -8.10 11.22 8.46
CA ALA A 33 -8.60 10.10 7.67
C ALA A 33 -8.92 10.53 6.23
N ASN A 34 -9.57 11.69 6.07
CA ASN A 34 -9.90 12.24 4.75
C ASN A 34 -8.65 12.67 3.96
N SER A 35 -7.65 13.27 4.61
CA SER A 35 -6.41 13.65 3.91
C SER A 35 -5.61 12.43 3.44
N ASN A 36 -5.50 11.39 4.27
CA ASN A 36 -4.82 10.15 3.92
C ASN A 36 -5.49 9.45 2.73
N GLU A 37 -6.83 9.40 2.72
CA GLU A 37 -7.57 8.76 1.62
C GLU A 37 -7.47 9.55 0.31
N LEU A 38 -7.38 10.88 0.36
CA LEU A 38 -7.09 11.71 -0.82
C LEU A 38 -5.65 11.51 -1.33
N ALA A 39 -4.67 11.38 -0.43
CA ALA A 39 -3.28 11.10 -0.79
C ALA A 39 -3.14 9.73 -1.48
N VAL A 40 -3.85 8.71 -0.98
CA VAL A 40 -3.96 7.39 -1.62
C VAL A 40 -4.55 7.52 -3.01
N GLU A 41 -5.73 8.13 -3.12
CA GLU A 41 -6.42 8.28 -4.41
C GLU A 41 -5.53 8.97 -5.44
N SER A 42 -4.96 10.11 -5.10
CA SER A 42 -4.08 10.86 -6.00
C SER A 42 -2.84 10.06 -6.41
N THR A 43 -2.18 9.38 -5.47
CA THR A 43 -0.94 8.65 -5.76
C THR A 43 -1.19 7.45 -6.67
N ILE A 44 -2.27 6.69 -6.41
CA ILE A 44 -2.60 5.51 -7.23
C ILE A 44 -3.15 5.91 -8.60
N THR A 45 -3.95 6.98 -8.70
CA THR A 45 -4.35 7.51 -10.00
C THR A 45 -3.14 8.02 -10.80
N ASN A 46 -2.16 8.64 -10.14
CA ASN A 46 -0.91 9.05 -10.78
C ASN A 46 -0.08 7.84 -11.24
N PHE A 47 0.01 6.79 -10.42
CA PHE A 47 0.67 5.54 -10.80
C PHE A 47 0.00 4.91 -12.03
N SER A 48 -1.32 4.77 -11.98
CA SER A 48 -2.12 4.28 -13.11
C SER A 48 -1.89 5.11 -14.37
N THR A 49 -1.93 6.43 -14.25
CA THR A 49 -1.73 7.35 -15.38
C THR A 49 -0.31 7.26 -15.93
N ALA A 50 0.69 7.17 -15.05
CA ALA A 50 2.09 7.07 -15.44
C ALA A 50 2.33 5.83 -16.31
N LEU A 51 1.82 4.67 -15.88
CA LEU A 51 1.99 3.42 -16.63
C LEU A 51 1.19 3.42 -17.94
N THR A 52 -0.09 3.82 -17.91
CA THR A 52 -0.93 3.83 -19.12
C THR A 52 -0.43 4.83 -20.18
N LYS A 53 0.08 5.99 -19.77
CA LYS A 53 0.59 7.02 -20.69
C LYS A 53 2.09 6.93 -20.95
N ARG A 54 2.79 5.97 -20.34
CA ARG A 54 4.27 5.88 -20.34
C ARG A 54 4.94 7.19 -19.89
N ASP A 55 4.35 7.85 -18.89
CA ASP A 55 4.84 9.11 -18.33
C ASP A 55 5.86 8.83 -17.21
N LEU A 56 7.13 8.78 -17.62
CA LEU A 56 8.26 8.64 -16.71
C LEU A 56 8.30 9.76 -15.67
N GLY A 57 8.07 11.00 -16.09
CA GLY A 57 8.13 12.16 -15.19
C GLY A 57 7.14 12.01 -14.03
N LEU A 58 5.90 11.62 -14.33
CA LEU A 58 4.88 11.37 -13.33
C LEU A 58 5.25 10.22 -12.38
N LEU A 59 5.79 9.12 -12.90
CA LEU A 59 6.27 8.00 -12.06
C LEU A 59 7.35 8.46 -11.07
N LEU A 60 8.31 9.27 -11.53
CA LEU A 60 9.38 9.80 -10.66
C LEU A 60 8.83 10.68 -9.53
N THR A 61 7.69 11.36 -9.71
CA THR A 61 7.09 12.19 -8.66
C THR A 61 6.51 11.38 -7.49
N ILE A 62 6.02 10.17 -7.78
CA ILE A 62 5.38 9.29 -6.78
C ILE A 62 6.35 8.27 -6.18
N ALA A 63 7.53 8.09 -6.78
CA ALA A 63 8.57 7.22 -6.26
C ALA A 63 9.32 7.81 -5.06
N ASP A 64 9.94 6.91 -4.29
CA ASP A 64 11.06 7.26 -3.42
C ASP A 64 12.21 7.78 -4.29
N GLN A 65 12.72 8.98 -3.94
CA GLN A 65 13.76 9.65 -4.71
C GLN A 65 15.13 8.99 -4.60
N LYS A 66 15.33 8.11 -3.61
CA LYS A 66 16.57 7.36 -3.44
C LYS A 66 16.54 6.10 -4.30
N ASP A 67 15.86 5.07 -3.79
CA ASP A 67 15.83 3.74 -4.36
C ASP A 67 14.43 3.13 -4.28
N ILE A 68 14.11 2.29 -5.26
CA ILE A 68 13.00 1.35 -5.21
C ILE A 68 13.57 -0.05 -5.06
N TYR A 69 12.98 -0.84 -4.20
CA TYR A 69 13.32 -2.25 -4.04
C TYR A 69 12.62 -3.10 -5.10
N LEU A 70 13.38 -3.88 -5.87
CA LEU A 70 12.85 -4.78 -6.88
C LEU A 70 12.95 -6.22 -6.36
N VAL A 71 11.81 -6.91 -6.34
CA VAL A 71 11.70 -8.33 -6.01
C VAL A 71 11.12 -9.06 -7.20
N ARG A 72 11.80 -10.11 -7.67
CA ARG A 72 11.27 -11.08 -8.63
C ARG A 72 11.49 -12.47 -8.08
N LEU A 73 10.43 -13.25 -7.85
CA LEU A 73 10.52 -14.62 -7.37
C LEU A 73 9.78 -15.57 -8.31
N PHE A 74 10.40 -16.70 -8.61
CA PHE A 74 9.82 -17.77 -9.42
C PHE A 74 9.36 -18.90 -8.51
N THR A 75 8.07 -19.10 -8.45
CA THR A 75 7.37 -20.04 -7.58
C THR A 75 7.16 -21.40 -8.25
N SER A 76 7.14 -21.47 -9.59
CA SER A 76 6.89 -22.69 -10.38
C SER A 76 8.12 -23.26 -11.11
N GLY A 77 9.33 -22.74 -10.82
CA GLY A 77 10.56 -23.08 -11.55
C GLY A 77 10.77 -22.15 -12.76
N ASN A 78 12.03 -22.02 -13.19
CA ASN A 78 12.44 -21.03 -14.18
C ASN A 78 12.14 -21.48 -15.62
N LEU A 79 10.88 -21.78 -15.93
CA LEU A 79 10.45 -22.27 -17.26
C LEU A 79 10.47 -21.16 -18.34
N GLY A 80 10.75 -19.92 -17.96
CA GLY A 80 10.89 -18.78 -18.86
C GLY A 80 12.26 -18.12 -18.80
N GLY A 81 12.72 -17.57 -19.92
CA GLY A 81 14.02 -16.86 -20.05
C GLY A 81 14.13 -15.53 -19.29
N ARG A 82 13.30 -15.30 -18.26
CA ARG A 82 13.23 -14.01 -17.52
C ARG A 82 14.39 -13.78 -16.56
N GLY A 83 15.20 -14.80 -16.28
CA GLY A 83 16.44 -14.68 -15.52
C GLY A 83 16.40 -15.40 -14.17
N SER A 84 17.20 -14.96 -13.21
CA SER A 84 17.26 -15.53 -11.86
C SER A 84 16.41 -14.69 -10.89
N PRO A 85 16.03 -15.23 -9.72
CA PRO A 85 15.38 -14.43 -8.69
C PRO A 85 16.11 -13.11 -8.43
N LEU A 86 15.35 -12.05 -8.21
CA LEU A 86 15.83 -10.69 -7.99
C LEU A 86 15.43 -10.24 -6.59
N SER A 87 16.37 -9.69 -5.84
CA SER A 87 16.13 -9.00 -4.56
C SER A 87 17.20 -7.92 -4.42
N GLN A 88 16.90 -6.71 -4.86
CA GLN A 88 17.88 -5.61 -4.83
C GLN A 88 17.22 -4.23 -4.84
N ALA A 89 17.90 -3.26 -4.20
CA ALA A 89 17.58 -1.84 -4.36
C ALA A 89 18.13 -1.32 -5.69
N LYS A 90 17.34 -0.50 -6.39
CA LYS A 90 17.73 0.20 -7.61
C LYS A 90 17.35 1.66 -7.51
N SER A 91 18.24 2.53 -7.99
CA SER A 91 17.88 3.94 -8.10
C SER A 91 16.70 4.09 -9.05
N ILE A 92 15.67 4.83 -8.64
CA ILE A 92 14.51 5.09 -9.49
C ILE A 92 14.93 5.77 -10.80
N ASN A 93 15.99 6.58 -10.79
CA ASN A 93 16.48 7.27 -11.98
C ASN A 93 17.10 6.32 -13.03
N SER A 94 17.30 5.04 -12.70
CA SER A 94 17.75 4.02 -13.65
C SER A 94 16.62 3.42 -14.51
N ILE A 95 15.37 3.74 -14.20
CA ILE A 95 14.24 3.31 -15.03
C ILE A 95 14.28 4.04 -16.38
N ASN A 96 14.04 3.30 -17.46
CA ASN A 96 14.09 3.85 -18.81
C ASN A 96 12.73 4.43 -19.25
N LYS A 97 12.69 5.02 -20.45
CA LYS A 97 11.47 5.62 -21.04
C LYS A 97 10.34 4.61 -21.31
N GLU A 98 10.63 3.32 -21.28
CA GLU A 98 9.65 2.24 -21.44
C GLU A 98 9.06 1.80 -20.09
N LEU A 99 9.45 2.50 -19.01
CA LEU A 99 9.10 2.16 -17.64
C LEU A 99 9.62 0.77 -17.25
N ALA A 100 10.85 0.48 -17.65
CA ALA A 100 11.54 -0.76 -17.34
C ALA A 100 12.87 -0.52 -16.63
N PHE A 101 13.23 -1.43 -15.72
CA PHE A 101 14.58 -1.50 -15.16
C PHE A 101 15.40 -2.55 -15.89
N ASP A 102 16.51 -2.13 -16.48
CA ASP A 102 17.44 -3.07 -17.12
C ASP A 102 18.16 -3.92 -16.06
N ILE A 103 18.04 -5.24 -16.22
CA ILE A 103 18.69 -6.23 -15.35
C ILE A 103 19.77 -6.94 -16.17
N LYS A 104 21.01 -6.92 -15.65
CA LYS A 104 22.16 -7.50 -16.36
C LYS A 104 21.92 -8.98 -16.67
N ASN A 105 22.03 -9.34 -17.96
CA ASN A 105 21.88 -10.70 -18.47
C ASN A 105 20.50 -11.35 -18.19
N GLN A 106 19.45 -10.55 -18.04
CA GLN A 106 18.10 -11.03 -17.75
C GLN A 106 17.06 -10.19 -18.49
N THR A 107 15.82 -10.67 -18.56
CA THR A 107 14.72 -9.84 -19.07
C THR A 107 14.53 -8.63 -18.14
N PRO A 108 14.34 -7.42 -18.71
CA PRO A 108 14.05 -6.22 -17.94
C PRO A 108 12.87 -6.40 -16.97
N PHE A 109 12.83 -5.55 -15.95
CA PHE A 109 11.71 -5.48 -15.03
C PHE A 109 10.72 -4.43 -15.55
N GLU A 110 9.75 -4.87 -16.35
CA GLU A 110 8.84 -4.00 -17.10
C GLU A 110 7.53 -3.76 -16.34
N LEU A 111 7.29 -2.52 -15.91
CA LEU A 111 6.10 -2.16 -15.15
C LEU A 111 4.79 -2.33 -15.96
N PRO A 112 4.71 -1.96 -17.25
CA PRO A 112 3.49 -2.14 -18.03
C PRO A 112 3.07 -3.60 -18.20
N GLU A 113 4.04 -4.53 -18.26
CA GLU A 113 3.72 -5.97 -18.29
C GLU A 113 3.23 -6.47 -16.92
N LEU A 114 3.81 -5.93 -15.84
CA LEU A 114 3.49 -6.33 -14.48
C LEU A 114 2.10 -5.85 -14.03
N PHE A 115 1.59 -4.76 -14.62
CA PHE A 115 0.30 -4.14 -14.29
C PHE A 115 -0.54 -3.89 -15.55
N ALA A 116 -0.99 -4.99 -16.16
CA ALA A 116 -1.70 -4.98 -17.44
C ALA A 116 -3.15 -4.47 -17.35
N ASN A 117 -3.75 -4.46 -16.16
CA ASN A 117 -5.15 -4.05 -15.96
C ASN A 117 -5.33 -2.53 -15.77
N LEU A 118 -4.26 -1.75 -15.86
CA LEU A 118 -4.33 -0.29 -15.85
C LEU A 118 -4.91 0.25 -17.18
N PRO A 119 -5.69 1.34 -17.16
CA PRO A 119 -5.89 2.25 -16.03
C PRO A 119 -7.05 1.86 -15.10
N ILE A 120 -6.93 2.21 -13.82
CA ILE A 120 -8.06 2.14 -12.89
C ILE A 120 -8.84 3.46 -12.84
N LYS A 121 -10.14 3.37 -12.58
CA LYS A 121 -11.00 4.56 -12.44
C LYS A 121 -10.76 5.30 -11.12
N SER A 122 -10.56 4.56 -10.03
CA SER A 122 -10.40 5.11 -8.68
C SER A 122 -9.80 4.07 -7.75
N ALA A 123 -8.91 4.47 -6.84
CA ALA A 123 -8.35 3.59 -5.81
C ALA A 123 -9.41 3.23 -4.75
N LYS A 124 -10.45 4.05 -4.58
CA LYS A 124 -11.60 3.76 -3.72
C LYS A 124 -12.50 2.63 -4.25
N ALA A 125 -12.50 2.42 -5.57
CA ALA A 125 -13.29 1.37 -6.21
C ALA A 125 -12.61 0.00 -6.14
N LEU A 126 -11.34 -0.07 -5.75
CA LEU A 126 -10.61 -1.33 -5.64
C LEU A 126 -11.14 -2.15 -4.45
N PRO A 127 -11.34 -3.47 -4.61
CA PRO A 127 -11.54 -4.36 -3.48
C PRO A 127 -10.39 -4.21 -2.49
N ARG A 128 -10.74 -3.87 -1.24
CA ARG A 128 -9.76 -3.66 -0.16
C ARG A 128 -9.62 -4.91 0.69
N ARG A 129 -8.38 -5.26 1.00
CA ARG A 129 -8.00 -6.31 1.95
C ARG A 129 -7.01 -5.75 2.96
N THR A 130 -6.91 -6.43 4.09
CA THR A 130 -5.91 -6.11 5.11
C THR A 130 -4.59 -6.76 4.70
N LEU A 131 -3.52 -5.98 4.70
CA LEU A 131 -2.16 -6.49 4.60
C LEU A 131 -1.73 -6.99 5.98
N ALA A 132 -1.21 -8.21 6.05
CA ALA A 132 -0.82 -8.83 7.31
C ALA A 132 0.29 -8.00 8.01
N ALA A 133 0.14 -7.78 9.32
CA ALA A 133 0.95 -6.82 10.09
C ALA A 133 2.46 -7.12 10.07
N GLU A 134 2.84 -8.38 9.81
CA GLU A 134 4.22 -8.81 9.62
C GLU A 134 4.94 -8.01 8.50
N SER A 135 4.18 -7.44 7.54
CA SER A 135 4.72 -6.57 6.49
C SER A 135 5.45 -5.34 7.02
N ASP A 136 5.03 -4.81 8.17
CA ASP A 136 5.53 -3.52 8.68
C ASP A 136 6.99 -3.61 9.15
N THR A 137 7.44 -4.83 9.46
CA THR A 137 8.80 -5.15 9.92
C THR A 137 9.59 -6.04 8.97
N ALA A 138 8.93 -6.85 8.13
CA ALA A 138 9.60 -7.77 7.22
C ALA A 138 10.23 -7.04 6.03
N HIS A 139 11.37 -7.55 5.56
CA HIS A 139 12.00 -7.07 4.34
C HIS A 139 11.24 -7.56 3.10
N PHE A 140 11.25 -6.79 1.99
CA PHE A 140 10.34 -7.02 0.86
C PHE A 140 10.50 -8.39 0.17
N ASP A 141 11.68 -9.00 0.19
CA ASP A 141 11.92 -10.34 -0.35
C ASP A 141 11.29 -11.47 0.47
N GLN A 142 10.87 -11.18 1.71
CA GLN A 142 10.14 -12.09 2.58
C GLN A 142 8.62 -11.95 2.42
N TRP A 143 8.14 -11.05 1.54
CA TRP A 143 6.72 -10.73 1.47
C TRP A 143 5.88 -11.77 0.73
N GLY A 144 6.45 -12.69 -0.05
CA GLY A 144 5.67 -13.72 -0.78
C GLY A 144 4.65 -14.45 0.12
N PRO A 145 5.09 -15.10 1.22
CA PRO A 145 4.17 -15.72 2.19
C PRO A 145 3.19 -14.74 2.85
N ILE A 146 3.61 -13.50 3.12
CA ILE A 146 2.79 -12.46 3.75
C ILE A 146 1.65 -12.01 2.83
N LEU A 147 1.96 -11.80 1.55
CA LEU A 147 1.01 -11.45 0.50
C LEU A 147 0.02 -12.60 0.29
N LYS A 148 0.51 -13.84 0.20
CA LYS A 148 -0.36 -15.02 0.08
C LYS A 148 -1.33 -15.14 1.25
N LYS A 149 -0.85 -14.96 2.49
CA LYS A 149 -1.69 -14.92 3.69
C LYS A 149 -2.74 -13.80 3.62
N SER A 150 -2.35 -12.60 3.17
CA SER A 150 -3.24 -11.43 3.04
C SER A 150 -4.34 -11.63 1.98
N LEU A 151 -4.12 -12.55 1.04
CA LEU A 151 -5.04 -12.91 -0.03
C LEU A 151 -5.80 -14.21 0.24
N SER A 152 -5.45 -14.94 1.30
CA SER A 152 -6.12 -16.19 1.66
C SER A 152 -7.62 -15.97 1.92
N GLY A 153 -8.46 -16.85 1.38
CA GLY A 153 -9.92 -16.73 1.47
C GLY A 153 -10.53 -15.66 0.54
N ALA A 154 -9.76 -15.05 -0.35
CA ALA A 154 -10.36 -14.52 -1.56
C ALA A 154 -10.94 -15.70 -2.36
N PRO A 155 -12.17 -15.60 -2.93
CA PRO A 155 -12.53 -16.51 -4.00
C PRO A 155 -11.39 -16.44 -5.01
N GLU A 156 -10.92 -17.59 -5.53
CA GLU A 156 -9.90 -17.62 -6.58
C GLU A 156 -10.19 -16.46 -7.51
N VAL A 157 -9.32 -15.45 -7.51
CA VAL A 157 -9.57 -14.26 -8.31
C VAL A 157 -9.33 -14.75 -9.71
N VAL A 158 -10.40 -15.16 -10.38
CA VAL A 158 -10.35 -15.98 -11.59
C VAL A 158 -9.60 -15.28 -12.74
N ASN A 159 -9.21 -14.00 -12.60
CA ASN A 159 -8.53 -13.23 -13.65
C ASN A 159 -7.46 -12.21 -13.18
N GLY A 160 -6.86 -12.35 -12.00
CA GLY A 160 -5.80 -11.40 -11.58
C GLY A 160 -6.26 -9.94 -11.45
N ASP A 161 -7.52 -9.73 -11.06
CA ASP A 161 -8.14 -8.40 -10.91
C ASP A 161 -7.33 -7.48 -9.99
N SER A 162 -7.40 -6.18 -10.28
CA SER A 162 -6.78 -5.14 -9.45
C SER A 162 -7.41 -5.07 -8.05
N ILE A 163 -6.57 -5.13 -7.02
CA ILE A 163 -6.98 -5.04 -5.61
C ILE A 163 -6.05 -4.10 -4.83
N ALA A 164 -6.48 -3.72 -3.63
CA ALA A 164 -5.70 -2.91 -2.70
C ALA A 164 -5.49 -3.63 -1.36
N LEU A 165 -4.24 -3.76 -0.91
CA LEU A 165 -3.90 -4.23 0.43
C LEU A 165 -3.46 -3.04 1.31
N ASN A 166 -3.87 -3.04 2.57
CA ASN A 166 -3.57 -1.94 3.48
C ASN A 166 -3.07 -2.43 4.85
N SER A 167 -1.95 -1.87 5.31
CA SER A 167 -1.54 -1.87 6.72
C SER A 167 -1.49 -0.44 7.27
N SER A 168 -1.05 -0.26 8.51
CA SER A 168 -0.71 1.05 9.07
C SER A 168 0.34 1.78 8.23
N LYS A 169 1.36 1.05 7.79
CA LYS A 169 2.54 1.62 7.12
C LYS A 169 2.43 1.61 5.60
N TYR A 170 1.79 0.60 5.01
CA TYR A 170 1.80 0.40 3.57
C TYR A 170 0.41 0.42 2.93
N PHE A 171 0.38 0.90 1.71
CA PHE A 171 -0.68 0.66 0.73
C PHE A 171 -0.07 -0.15 -0.41
N VAL A 172 -0.71 -1.22 -0.84
CA VAL A 172 -0.24 -2.05 -1.94
C VAL A 172 -1.31 -2.09 -3.01
N TYR A 173 -0.97 -1.65 -4.21
CA TYR A 173 -1.74 -1.96 -5.41
C TYR A 173 -1.27 -3.30 -5.95
N ALA A 174 -2.19 -4.22 -6.21
CA ALA A 174 -1.84 -5.55 -6.70
C ALA A 174 -2.73 -5.98 -7.86
N GLU A 175 -2.12 -6.66 -8.82
CA GLU A 175 -2.79 -7.42 -9.88
C GLU A 175 -2.29 -8.86 -9.73
N ALA A 176 -3.03 -9.66 -8.97
CA ALA A 176 -2.55 -10.95 -8.48
C ALA A 176 -3.66 -11.97 -8.33
N GLN A 177 -3.26 -13.24 -8.44
CA GLN A 177 -4.13 -14.41 -8.30
C GLN A 177 -3.38 -15.57 -7.64
N ILE A 178 -4.12 -16.49 -7.06
CA ILE A 178 -3.58 -17.74 -6.52
C ILE A 178 -4.02 -18.87 -7.44
N ILE A 179 -3.08 -19.58 -8.06
CA ILE A 179 -3.32 -20.74 -8.93
C ILE A 179 -2.61 -21.93 -8.31
N ASP A 180 -3.32 -23.02 -8.05
CA ASP A 180 -2.74 -24.24 -7.43
C ASP A 180 -1.92 -23.94 -6.16
N ASP A 181 -2.47 -23.07 -5.30
CA ASP A 181 -1.82 -22.59 -4.06
C ASP A 181 -0.53 -21.77 -4.31
N ILE A 182 -0.26 -21.35 -5.54
CA ILE A 182 0.86 -20.48 -5.92
C ILE A 182 0.35 -19.06 -6.15
N LEU A 183 0.89 -18.10 -5.39
CA LEU A 183 0.60 -16.69 -5.61
C LEU A 183 1.42 -16.15 -6.78
N VAL A 184 0.74 -15.66 -7.80
CA VAL A 184 1.36 -15.01 -8.97
C VAL A 184 0.77 -13.62 -9.17
N GLY A 185 1.57 -12.70 -9.72
CA GLY A 185 1.15 -11.34 -10.06
C GLY A 185 2.12 -10.24 -9.64
N GLY A 186 1.68 -9.02 -9.90
CA GLY A 186 2.42 -7.79 -9.64
C GLY A 186 1.93 -7.04 -8.42
N PHE A 187 2.86 -6.48 -7.64
CA PHE A 187 2.56 -5.67 -6.46
C PHE A 187 3.40 -4.39 -6.48
N ALA A 188 2.72 -3.24 -6.45
CA ALA A 188 3.33 -1.93 -6.25
C ALA A 188 3.11 -1.51 -4.79
N VAL A 189 4.21 -1.39 -4.04
CA VAL A 189 4.20 -1.11 -2.61
C VAL A 189 4.48 0.36 -2.36
N PHE A 190 3.53 1.02 -1.71
CA PHE A 190 3.61 2.42 -1.33
C PHE A 190 3.73 2.55 0.18
N GLU A 191 4.76 3.23 0.66
CA GLU A 191 4.94 3.54 2.07
C GLU A 191 4.32 4.89 2.41
N ARG A 192 3.62 4.95 3.54
CA ARG A 192 3.14 6.20 4.13
C ARG A 192 4.28 6.89 4.86
N ARG A 193 4.66 8.09 4.41
CA ARG A 193 5.66 8.95 5.04
C ARG A 193 5.17 10.40 5.01
N ASP A 194 5.09 11.05 6.16
CA ASP A 194 4.73 12.47 6.30
C ASP A 194 3.47 12.86 5.49
N ASP A 195 2.38 12.12 5.69
CA ASP A 195 1.09 12.26 4.98
C ASP A 195 1.14 12.09 3.45
N LYS A 196 2.22 11.54 2.92
CA LYS A 196 2.38 11.18 1.50
C LYS A 196 2.53 9.68 1.34
N LEU A 197 2.11 9.18 0.18
CA LEU A 197 2.45 7.82 -0.26
C LEU A 197 3.60 7.89 -1.24
N LYS A 198 4.60 7.02 -1.04
CA LYS A 198 5.75 6.90 -1.92
C LYS A 198 5.94 5.46 -2.37
N LEU A 199 6.10 5.24 -3.67
CA LEU A 199 6.42 3.93 -4.23
C LEU A 199 7.84 3.54 -3.77
N VAL A 200 7.93 2.47 -2.99
CA VAL A 200 9.18 2.01 -2.35
C VAL A 200 9.60 0.62 -2.81
N ALA A 201 8.68 -0.20 -3.31
CA ALA A 201 9.01 -1.51 -3.84
C ALA A 201 8.07 -1.94 -4.97
N LEU A 202 8.61 -2.79 -5.84
CA LEU A 202 7.89 -3.50 -6.89
C LEU A 202 8.21 -4.99 -6.74
N ILE A 203 7.16 -5.81 -6.68
CA ILE A 203 7.26 -7.25 -6.47
C ILE A 203 6.58 -7.96 -7.64
N ASP A 204 7.31 -8.87 -8.26
CA ASP A 204 6.91 -9.72 -9.38
C ASP A 204 6.97 -11.18 -8.91
N LEU A 205 5.81 -11.80 -8.71
CA LEU A 205 5.69 -13.20 -8.32
C LEU A 205 5.19 -14.01 -9.52
N LEU A 206 5.96 -15.04 -9.92
CA LEU A 206 5.74 -15.81 -11.15
C LEU A 206 5.60 -17.31 -10.88
#